data_AF-A0A532VIQ1-F1
#
_entry.id   AF-A0A532VIQ1-F1
#
_cell.length_a   1.000
_cell.length_b   1.000
_cell.length_c   1.000
_cell.angle_alpha   90.00
_cell.angle_beta   90.00
_cell.angle_gamma   90.00
#
_symmetry.space_group_name_H-M   'P 1'
#
loop_
_entity.id
_entity.type
_entity.pdbx_description
1 polymer ?
#
loop_
_entity_poly.entity_id
_entity_poly.type
_entity_poly.pdbx_seq_one_letter_code
_entity_poly.pdbx_strand_id
1 'polypeptide(L)'
;MATPKPKLNYDNEADVLYVSFGTGEPSYCDPLSNFLLLELGMFTNQPTGFRVIQPRKRDIEKIVVRIQKTVHRRITEGTQQRKESIRRTLAQVQKTKDLIKVA
;
A
#
# COMPACT_ATOMS: atom_id res chain seq x y z
N MET A 1 16.48 -13.68 0.40
CA MET A 1 15.13 -13.20 0.75
C MET A 1 14.18 -13.65 -0.35
N ALA A 2 13.10 -14.36 -0.02
CA ALA A 2 12.13 -14.79 -1.02
C ALA A 2 11.41 -13.56 -1.59
N THR A 3 11.39 -13.40 -2.91
CA THR A 3 10.59 -12.36 -3.57
C THR A 3 9.11 -12.60 -3.27
N PRO A 4 8.35 -11.58 -2.85
CA PRO A 4 6.90 -11.69 -2.69
C PRO A 4 6.30 -12.24 -3.98
N LYS A 5 5.62 -13.39 -3.89
CA LYS A 5 4.90 -13.95 -5.03
C LYS A 5 3.44 -13.50 -4.94
N PRO A 6 2.90 -12.86 -5.99
CA PRO A 6 1.49 -12.53 -6.00
C PRO A 6 0.66 -13.82 -5.95
N LYS A 7 -0.46 -13.77 -5.21
CA LYS A 7 -1.41 -14.88 -5.09
C LYS A 7 -2.77 -14.40 -5.56
N LEU A 8 -3.42 -15.21 -6.38
CA LEU A 8 -4.78 -14.99 -6.84
C LEU A 8 -5.64 -16.12 -6.30
N ASN A 9 -6.77 -15.78 -5.69
CA ASN A 9 -7.78 -16.74 -5.23
C ASN A 9 -9.16 -16.21 -5.60
N TYR A 10 -10.02 -17.06 -6.13
CA TYR A 10 -11.39 -16.70 -6.47
C TYR A 10 -12.35 -17.53 -5.61
N ASP A 11 -13.22 -16.83 -4.90
CA ASP A 11 -14.28 -17.40 -4.09
C ASP A 11 -15.57 -17.43 -4.90
N ASN A 12 -16.01 -18.64 -5.25
CA ASN A 12 -17.21 -18.86 -6.04
C ASN A 12 -18.50 -18.59 -5.25
N GLU A 13 -18.49 -18.73 -3.92
CA GLU A 13 -19.69 -18.55 -3.09
C GLU A 13 -19.98 -17.06 -2.90
N ALA A 14 -18.93 -16.28 -2.62
CA ALA A 14 -19.05 -14.84 -2.45
C ALA A 14 -18.98 -14.04 -3.77
N ASP A 15 -18.60 -14.69 -4.87
CA ASP A 15 -18.26 -14.05 -6.16
C ASP A 15 -17.20 -12.95 -5.98
N VAL A 16 -16.06 -13.30 -5.39
CA VAL A 16 -14.97 -12.35 -5.08
C VAL A 16 -13.63 -12.86 -5.57
N LEU A 17 -12.90 -12.00 -6.31
CA LEU A 17 -11.49 -12.23 -6.65
C LEU A 17 -10.60 -11.53 -5.63
N TYR A 18 -9.78 -12.33 -4.94
CA TYR A 18 -8.74 -11.89 -4.01
C TYR A 18 -7.39 -11.88 -4.71
N VAL A 19 -6.69 -10.74 -4.64
CA VAL A 19 -5.34 -10.60 -5.16
C VAL A 19 -4.43 -10.10 -4.04
N SER A 20 -3.46 -10.92 -3.64
CA SER A 20 -2.43 -10.54 -2.66
C SER A 20 -1.11 -10.30 -3.37
N PHE A 21 -0.37 -9.28 -2.95
CA PHE A 21 1.00 -9.01 -3.40
C PHE A 21 2.05 -9.83 -2.65
N GLY A 22 1.63 -10.67 -1.69
CA GLY A 22 2.52 -11.59 -0.97
C GLY A 22 3.38 -10.90 0.10
N THR A 23 2.95 -9.76 0.63
CA THR A 23 3.68 -9.00 1.67
C THR A 23 3.71 -9.72 3.02
N GLY A 24 2.72 -10.60 3.28
CA GLY A 24 2.56 -11.29 4.57
C GLY A 24 2.08 -10.39 5.71
N GLU A 25 1.90 -9.10 5.46
CA GLU A 25 1.40 -8.13 6.43
C GLU A 25 -0.12 -8.28 6.60
N PRO A 26 -0.65 -8.32 7.84
CA PRO A 26 -2.08 -8.17 8.09
C PRO A 26 -2.61 -6.89 7.44
N SER A 27 -3.77 -6.99 6.79
CA SER A 27 -4.33 -5.91 5.98
C SER A 27 -5.76 -5.55 6.36
N TYR A 28 -6.14 -4.32 6.08
CA TYR A 28 -7.52 -3.85 6.13
C TYR A 28 -7.97 -3.35 4.75
N CYS A 29 -9.29 -3.30 4.53
CA CYS A 29 -9.86 -2.90 3.24
C CYS A 29 -10.20 -1.41 3.20
N ASP A 30 -9.74 -0.73 2.14
CA ASP A 30 -10.11 0.64 1.78
C ASP A 30 -10.94 0.64 0.49
N PRO A 31 -12.22 1.04 0.52
CA PRO A 31 -13.08 1.01 -0.65
C PRO A 31 -12.65 2.02 -1.72
N LEU A 32 -12.27 1.54 -2.91
CA LEU A 32 -12.02 2.42 -4.07
C LEU A 32 -13.29 2.63 -4.90
N SER A 33 -14.22 1.67 -4.86
CA SER A 33 -15.58 1.78 -5.41
C SER A 33 -16.44 0.62 -4.91
N ASN A 34 -17.71 0.60 -5.32
CA ASN A 34 -18.71 -0.41 -4.91
C ASN A 34 -18.29 -1.87 -5.14
N PHE A 35 -17.33 -2.12 -6.05
CA PHE A 35 -16.89 -3.46 -6.41
C PHE A 35 -15.37 -3.66 -6.32
N LEU A 36 -14.62 -2.65 -5.85
CA LEU A 36 -13.16 -2.71 -5.77
C LEU A 36 -12.69 -2.20 -4.41
N LEU A 37 -12.00 -3.07 -3.68
CA LEU A 37 -11.41 -2.78 -2.38
C LEU A 37 -9.88 -2.87 -2.51
N LEU A 38 -9.16 -1.87 -2.00
CA LEU A 38 -7.71 -1.92 -1.88
C LEU A 38 -7.35 -2.51 -0.52
N GLU A 39 -6.43 -3.46 -0.47
CA GLU A 39 -5.89 -3.92 0.81
C GLU A 39 -4.63 -3.13 1.18
N LEU A 40 -4.60 -2.68 2.43
CA LEU A 40 -3.51 -1.89 2.98
C LEU A 40 -2.96 -2.55 4.22
N GLY A 41 -1.64 -2.57 4.35
CA GLY A 41 -0.96 -3.09 5.52
C GLY A 41 -1.31 -2.29 6.76
N MET A 42 -1.66 -2.98 7.85
CA MET A 42 -2.05 -2.34 9.11
C MET A 42 -0.92 -1.53 9.74
N PHE A 43 0.34 -1.89 9.48
CA PHE A 43 1.51 -1.24 10.08
C PHE A 43 2.17 -0.27 9.12
N THR A 44 2.25 -0.63 7.84
CA THR A 44 2.96 0.16 6.83
C THR A 44 2.06 1.12 6.07
N ASN A 45 0.73 0.89 6.11
CA ASN A 45 -0.26 1.53 5.26
C ASN A 45 0.07 1.43 3.76
N GLN A 46 0.94 0.50 3.38
CA GLN A 46 1.31 0.24 1.99
C GLN A 46 0.31 -0.73 1.35
N PRO A 47 0.10 -0.66 0.03
CA PRO A 47 -0.71 -1.63 -0.67
C PRO A 47 -0.19 -3.07 -0.50
N THR A 48 -1.05 -3.97 -0.02
CA THR A 48 -0.74 -5.40 0.17
C THR A 48 -1.52 -6.30 -0.79
N GLY A 49 -2.53 -5.76 -1.46
CA GLY A 49 -3.41 -6.50 -2.37
C GLY A 49 -4.64 -5.69 -2.76
N PHE A 50 -5.63 -6.36 -3.36
CA PHE A 50 -6.95 -5.81 -3.65
C PHE A 50 -7.98 -6.93 -3.79
N ARG A 51 -9.27 -6.57 -3.69
CA ARG A 51 -10.40 -7.47 -3.93
C ARG A 51 -11.35 -6.88 -4.95
N VAL A 52 -11.85 -7.74 -5.84
CA VAL A 52 -12.89 -7.38 -6.80
C VAL A 52 -14.14 -8.19 -6.47
N ILE A 53 -15.21 -7.49 -6.12
CA ILE A 53 -16.53 -8.07 -5.86
C ILE A 53 -17.26 -8.17 -7.20
N GLN A 54 -17.85 -9.32 -7.51
CA GLN A 54 -18.57 -9.60 -8.75
C GLN A 54 -17.79 -9.20 -10.01
N PRO A 55 -16.57 -9.74 -10.23
CA PRO A 55 -15.71 -9.34 -11.34
C PRO A 55 -16.39 -9.57 -12.69
N ARG A 56 -16.62 -8.48 -13.44
CA ARG A 56 -17.16 -8.54 -14.80
C ARG A 56 -16.06 -8.27 -15.82
N LYS A 57 -16.05 -9.02 -16.92
CA LYS A 57 -15.04 -8.86 -18.01
C LYS A 57 -14.92 -7.42 -18.50
N ARG A 58 -16.04 -6.71 -18.63
CA ARG A 58 -16.09 -5.30 -19.08
C ARG A 58 -15.43 -4.29 -18.14
N ASP A 59 -15.24 -4.66 -16.87
CA ASP A 59 -14.73 -3.77 -15.84
C ASP A 59 -13.23 -3.98 -15.57
N ILE A 60 -12.60 -5.01 -16.15
CA ILE A 60 -11.20 -5.39 -15.90
C ILE A 60 -10.24 -4.24 -16.20
N GLU A 61 -10.36 -3.61 -17.36
CA GLU A 61 -9.47 -2.50 -17.75
C GLU A 61 -9.58 -1.33 -16.77
N LYS A 62 -10.81 -0.98 -16.39
CA LYS A 62 -11.10 0.07 -15.41
C LYS A 62 -10.53 -0.27 -14.03
N ILE A 63 -10.59 -1.54 -13.62
CA ILE A 63 -10.01 -2.03 -12.37
C ILE A 63 -8.49 -1.86 -12.40
N VAL A 64 -7.82 -2.32 -13.46
CA VAL A 64 -6.36 -2.25 -13.60
C VAL A 64 -5.88 -0.80 -13.53
N VAL A 65 -6.49 0.10 -14.30
CA VAL A 65 -6.12 1.53 -14.32
C VAL A 65 -6.31 2.18 -12.95
N ARG A 66 -7.42 1.88 -12.26
CA ARG A 66 -7.69 2.42 -10.92
C ARG A 66 -6.69 1.92 -9.89
N ILE A 67 -6.37 0.62 -9.89
CA ILE A 67 -5.39 0.04 -8.97
C ILE A 67 -4.02 0.66 -9.22
N GLN A 68 -3.56 0.68 -10.48
CA GLN A 68 -2.26 1.27 -10.83
C GLN A 68 -2.13 2.71 -10.34
N LYS A 69 -3.14 3.55 -10.63
CA LYS A 69 -3.14 4.96 -10.20
C LYS A 69 -3.12 5.10 -8.67
N THR A 70 -3.92 4.28 -7.98
CA THR A 70 -4.06 4.38 -6.52
C THR A 70 -2.82 3.86 -5.78
N VAL A 71 -2.29 2.73 -6.22
CA VAL A 71 -1.05 2.14 -5.68
C VAL A 71 0.12 3.09 -5.90
N HIS A 72 0.28 3.61 -7.12
CA HIS A 72 1.34 4.58 -7.42
C HIS A 72 1.24 5.83 -6.53
N ARG A 73 0.03 6.40 -6.39
CA ARG A 73 -0.20 7.56 -5.52
C ARG A 73 0.22 7.27 -4.07
N ARG A 74 -0.26 6.16 -3.48
CA ARG A 74 0.05 5.80 -2.09
C ARG A 74 1.53 5.55 -1.84
N ILE A 75 2.21 4.88 -2.77
CA ILE A 75 3.66 4.65 -2.68
C ILE A 75 4.41 5.99 -2.75
N THR A 76 4.07 6.86 -3.69
CA THR A 76 4.72 8.16 -3.85
C THR A 76 4.49 9.06 -2.63
N GLU A 77 3.25 9.21 -2.19
CA GLU A 77 2.90 10.01 -0.99
C GLU A 77 3.60 9.47 0.26
N GLY A 78 3.54 8.15 0.49
CA GLY A 78 4.22 7.51 1.62
C GLY A 78 5.74 7.69 1.58
N THR A 79 6.34 7.57 0.38
CA THR A 79 7.79 7.78 0.20
C THR A 79 8.18 9.23 0.49
N GLN A 80 7.39 10.20 0.01
CA GLN A 80 7.65 11.62 0.25
C GLN A 80 7.53 11.98 1.73
N GLN A 81 6.45 11.55 2.40
CA GLN A 81 6.27 11.76 3.83
C GLN A 81 7.42 11.16 4.64
N ARG A 82 7.88 9.95 4.26
CA ARG A 82 9.01 9.28 4.93
C ARG A 82 10.31 10.04 4.74
N LYS A 83 10.59 10.54 3.52
CA LYS A 83 11.78 11.37 3.25
C LYS A 83 11.79 12.64 4.08
N GLU A 84 10.65 13.34 4.16
CA GLU A 84 10.53 14.56 4.96
C GLU A 84 10.69 14.29 6.47
N SER A 85 10.10 13.19 6.97
CA SER A 85 10.28 12.78 8.36
C SER A 85 11.75 12.49 8.68
N ILE A 86 12.43 11.68 7.85
CA ILE A 86 13.86 11.38 8.02
C ILE A 86 14.69 12.67 8.00
N ARG A 87 14.42 13.57 7.04
CA ARG A 87 15.14 14.85 6.93
C ARG A 87 15.02 15.69 8.19
N ARG A 88 13.81 15.80 8.76
CA ARG A 88 13.56 16.53 10.02
C ARG A 88 14.29 15.91 11.20
N THR A 89 14.24 14.58 11.32
CA THR A 89 14.94 13.85 12.38
C THR A 89 16.46 14.04 12.28
N LEU A 90 17.03 13.92 11.08
CA LEU A 90 18.47 14.16 10.88
C LEU A 90 18.88 15.60 11.22
N ALA A 91 18.05 16.58 10.85
CA ALA A 91 18.31 17.97 11.21
C ALA A 91 18.28 18.22 12.73
N GLN A 92 17.38 17.56 13.46
CA GLN A 92 17.37 17.60 14.92
C GLN A 92 18.62 16.96 15.52
N VAL A 93 19.02 15.77 15.05
CA VAL A 93 20.23 15.08 15.51
C VAL A 93 21.47 15.95 15.30
N GLN A 94 21.58 16.66 14.16
CA GLN A 94 22.68 17.57 13.88
C GLN A 94 22.73 18.72 14.90
N LYS A 95 21.60 19.39 15.14
CA LYS A 95 21.49 20.49 16.11
C LYS A 95 21.86 20.05 17.53
N THR A 96 21.45 18.85 17.94
CA THR A 96 21.79 18.31 19.27
C THR A 96 23.29 18.03 19.39
N LYS A 97 23.96 17.56 18.33
CA LYS A 97 25.43 17.40 18.33
C LYS A 97 26.18 18.73 18.43
N ASP A 98 25.65 19.79 17.81
CA ASP A 98 26.23 21.12 17.91
C ASP A 98 26.12 21.69 19.33
N LEU A 99 25.04 21.38 20.06
CA LEU A 99 24.88 21.75 21.48
C LEU A 99 25.88 21.03 22.41
N ILE A 100 26.21 19.77 22.12
CA ILE A 100 27.19 18.99 22.91
C ILE A 100 28.63 19.48 22.69
N LYS A 101 28.93 20.14 21.56
CA LYS A 101 30.26 20.69 21.28
C LYS A 101 30.54 22.05 21.92
N VAL A 102 29.50 22.75 22.39
CA VAL A 102 29.59 24.12 22.93
C VAL A 102 29.51 24.12 24.47
N ALA A 103 29.16 23.00 25.09
CA ALA A 103 29.23 22.75 26.54
C ALA A 103 30.54 22.03 26.90
#